data_AF-A0A3B0WLN1-F1
#
_entry.id   AF-A0A3B0WLN1-F1
#
_cell.length_a   1.000
_cell.length_b   1.000
_cell.length_c   1.000
_cell.angle_alpha   90.00
_cell.angle_beta   90.00
_cell.angle_gamma   90.00
#
_symmetry.space_group_name_H-M   'P 1'
#
loop_
_entity.id
_entity.type
_entity.pdbx_description
1 polymer ?
#
loop_
_entity_poly.entity_id
_entity_poly.type
_entity_poly.pdbx_seq_one_letter_code
_entity_poly.pdbx_strand_id
1 'polypeptide(L)'
;MKLTLNSFPNAPKDWSIDTAKATADTDGLNLSDDHWDLIRALQEYYHKVEFPHMRQIKDALEEKFHSRGGMKYLYQIIPGGPVAEGCRLAGLGIPAGAVDRSFGSVA
;
A
#
# COMPACT_ATOMS: atom_id res chain seq x y z
N MET A 1 -11.09 -13.01 6.37
CA MET A 1 -12.07 -11.89 6.44
C MET A 1 -12.99 -11.89 5.21
N LYS A 2 -14.30 -11.59 5.31
CA LYS A 2 -15.16 -11.42 4.12
C LYS A 2 -14.96 -10.00 3.57
N LEU A 3 -14.03 -9.83 2.63
CA LEU A 3 -13.79 -8.55 1.96
C LEU A 3 -14.97 -8.27 1.02
N THR A 4 -15.56 -7.08 1.14
CA THR A 4 -16.63 -6.59 0.26
C THR A 4 -16.23 -5.24 -0.30
N LEU A 5 -16.80 -4.82 -1.44
CA LEU A 5 -16.50 -3.51 -2.04
C LEU A 5 -16.67 -2.35 -1.05
N ASN A 6 -17.65 -2.44 -0.15
CA ASN A 6 -17.91 -1.44 0.90
C ASN A 6 -16.79 -1.32 1.94
N SER A 7 -15.82 -2.23 1.94
CA SER A 7 -14.66 -2.18 2.84
C SER A 7 -13.62 -1.13 2.43
N PHE A 8 -13.73 -0.56 1.22
CA PHE A 8 -12.78 0.40 0.65
C PHE A 8 -13.51 1.64 0.07
N PRO A 9 -14.15 2.46 0.92
CA PRO A 9 -14.93 3.62 0.47
C PRO A 9 -14.09 4.73 -0.18
N ASN A 10 -12.79 4.77 0.13
CA ASN A 10 -11.84 5.77 -0.35
C ASN A 10 -11.00 5.27 -1.53
N ALA A 11 -11.34 4.10 -2.10
CA ALA A 11 -10.61 3.55 -3.23
C ALA A 11 -10.75 4.42 -4.49
N PRO A 12 -9.71 4.48 -5.34
CA PRO A 12 -9.82 5.04 -6.68
C PRO A 12 -10.93 4.36 -7.49
N LYS A 13 -11.54 5.09 -8.45
CA LYS A 13 -12.67 4.58 -9.24
C LYS A 13 -12.37 3.29 -10.01
N ASP A 14 -11.14 3.13 -10.49
CA ASP A 14 -10.71 1.97 -11.28
C ASP A 14 -10.11 0.84 -10.42
N TRP A 15 -10.15 0.98 -9.10
CA TRP A 15 -9.61 0.00 -8.17
C TRP A 15 -10.70 -0.97 -7.68
N SER A 16 -10.33 -2.25 -7.56
CA SER A 16 -11.13 -3.30 -6.94
C SER A 16 -10.25 -4.27 -6.15
N ILE A 17 -10.89 -5.14 -5.37
CA ILE A 17 -10.19 -6.23 -4.66
C ILE A 17 -9.46 -7.13 -5.67
N ASP A 18 -10.06 -7.39 -6.83
CA ASP A 18 -9.47 -8.27 -7.85
C ASP A 18 -8.26 -7.62 -8.53
N THR A 19 -8.28 -6.30 -8.77
CA THR A 19 -7.09 -5.61 -9.28
C THR A 19 -5.95 -5.62 -8.27
N ALA A 20 -6.23 -5.43 -6.97
CA ALA A 20 -5.20 -5.51 -5.94
C ALA A 20 -4.59 -6.92 -5.84
N LYS A 21 -5.42 -7.96 -5.95
CA LYS A 21 -4.96 -9.35 -5.99
C LYS A 21 -4.11 -9.65 -7.23
N ALA A 22 -4.52 -9.17 -8.40
CA ALA A 22 -3.75 -9.35 -9.63
C ALA A 22 -2.37 -8.67 -9.56
N THR A 23 -2.31 -7.46 -8.98
CA THR A 23 -1.04 -6.77 -8.70
C THR A 23 -0.18 -7.56 -7.73
N ALA A 24 -0.76 -8.07 -6.63
CA ALA A 24 -0.02 -8.86 -5.65
C ALA A 24 0.51 -10.17 -6.23
N ASP A 25 -0.27 -10.86 -7.08
CA ASP A 25 0.15 -12.08 -7.78
C ASP A 25 1.33 -11.81 -8.72
N THR A 26 1.31 -10.68 -9.42
CA THR A 26 2.42 -10.23 -10.27
C THR A 26 3.69 -9.96 -9.45
N ASP A 27 3.54 -9.38 -8.25
CA ASP A 27 4.65 -9.08 -7.33
C ASP A 27 5.03 -10.31 -6.46
N GLY A 28 4.37 -11.46 -6.62
CA GLY A 28 4.60 -12.69 -5.85
C GLY A 28 4.21 -12.57 -4.36
N LEU A 29 3.32 -11.65 -4.02
CA LEU A 29 2.91 -11.29 -2.67
C LEU A 29 1.57 -11.93 -2.30
N ASN A 30 1.50 -12.54 -1.11
CA ASN A 30 0.25 -13.07 -0.57
C ASN A 30 -0.43 -12.07 0.38
N LEU A 31 -1.62 -11.58 0.00
CA LEU A 31 -2.35 -10.56 0.76
C LEU A 31 -3.04 -11.12 2.01
N SER A 32 -2.40 -10.93 3.16
CA SER A 32 -3.01 -11.12 4.49
C SER A 32 -3.89 -9.92 4.91
N ASP A 33 -4.59 -10.05 6.04
CA ASP A 33 -5.41 -8.97 6.61
C ASP A 33 -4.61 -7.68 6.87
N ASP A 34 -3.33 -7.77 7.24
CA ASP A 34 -2.45 -6.61 7.45
C ASP A 34 -2.15 -5.85 6.15
N HIS A 35 -2.08 -6.55 5.02
CA HIS A 35 -1.90 -5.94 3.70
C HIS A 35 -3.15 -5.16 3.31
N TRP A 36 -4.34 -5.71 3.59
CA TRP A 36 -5.61 -5.01 3.38
C TRP A 36 -5.76 -3.79 4.28
N ASP A 37 -5.27 -3.85 5.52
CA ASP A 37 -5.18 -2.68 6.40
C ASP A 37 -4.28 -1.58 5.81
N LEU A 38 -3.12 -1.96 5.26
CA LEU A 38 -2.20 -1.01 4.63
C LEU A 38 -2.84 -0.33 3.41
N ILE A 39 -3.46 -1.12 2.54
CA ILE A 39 -4.17 -0.61 1.35
C ILE A 39 -5.24 0.41 1.76
N ARG A 40 -6.06 0.07 2.76
CA ARG A 40 -7.09 0.99 3.29
C ARG A 40 -6.48 2.27 3.85
N ALA A 41 -5.41 2.15 4.63
CA ALA A 41 -4.74 3.30 5.24
C ALA A 41 -4.21 4.27 4.17
N LEU A 42 -3.63 3.73 3.09
CA LEU A 42 -3.14 4.53 1.97
C LEU A 42 -4.27 5.22 1.21
N GLN A 43 -5.34 4.49 0.89
CA GLN A 43 -6.51 5.06 0.20
C GLN A 43 -7.19 6.16 1.05
N GLU A 44 -7.35 5.93 2.34
CA GLU A 44 -7.86 6.94 3.28
C GLU A 44 -6.95 8.17 3.35
N TYR A 45 -5.63 7.96 3.37
CA TYR A 45 -4.66 9.06 3.42
C TYR A 45 -4.71 9.93 2.16
N TYR A 46 -4.68 9.31 0.98
CA TYR A 46 -4.74 10.02 -0.31
C TYR A 46 -6.10 10.68 -0.56
N HIS A 47 -7.18 10.18 0.04
CA HIS A 47 -8.47 10.86 0.00
C HIS A 47 -8.49 12.14 0.84
N LYS A 48 -7.72 12.19 1.94
CA LYS A 48 -7.67 13.35 2.86
C LYS A 48 -6.63 14.40 2.48
N VAL A 49 -5.61 14.03 1.70
CA VAL A 49 -4.45 14.87 1.40
C VAL A 49 -4.34 15.03 -0.12
N GLU A 50 -4.54 16.24 -0.65
CA GLU A 50 -4.48 16.49 -2.10
C GLU A 50 -3.09 16.25 -2.71
N PHE A 51 -2.03 16.63 -1.99
CA PHE A 51 -0.64 16.54 -2.48
C PHE A 51 0.25 15.82 -1.46
N PRO A 52 0.13 14.48 -1.33
CA PRO A 52 0.85 13.74 -0.32
C PRO A 52 2.34 13.62 -0.69
N HIS A 53 3.22 14.06 0.19
CA HIS A 53 4.66 13.89 0.04
C HIS A 53 5.16 12.62 0.71
N MET A 54 6.30 12.12 0.25
CA MET A 54 6.80 10.84 0.74
C MET A 54 7.04 10.82 2.26
N ARG A 55 7.61 11.88 2.83
CA ARG A 55 7.80 11.90 4.28
C ARG A 55 6.47 11.77 5.05
N GLN A 56 5.43 12.45 4.58
CA GLN A 56 4.14 12.46 5.28
C GLN A 56 3.41 11.12 5.18
N ILE A 57 3.52 10.43 4.04
CA ILE A 57 2.96 9.07 3.90
C ILE A 57 3.69 8.11 4.85
N LYS A 58 5.04 8.16 4.90
CA LYS A 58 5.81 7.33 5.82
C LYS A 58 5.45 7.59 7.28
N ASP A 59 5.37 8.85 7.68
CA ASP A 59 5.01 9.23 9.05
C ASP A 59 3.57 8.78 9.40
N ALA A 60 2.63 8.90 8.46
CA ALA A 60 1.25 8.44 8.65
C ALA A 60 1.15 6.91 8.78
N LEU A 61 1.94 6.17 7.99
CA LEU A 61 2.01 4.71 8.09
C LEU A 61 2.72 4.25 9.37
N GLU A 62 3.82 4.90 9.75
CA GLU A 62 4.51 4.66 11.02
C GLU A 62 3.53 4.78 12.19
N GLU A 63 2.79 5.89 12.23
CA GLU A 63 1.78 6.13 13.27
C GLU A 63 0.65 5.10 13.18
N LYS A 64 0.07 4.84 12.00
CA LYS A 64 -1.06 3.91 11.86
C LYS A 64 -0.72 2.48 12.31
N PHE A 65 0.51 2.05 12.10
CA PHE A 65 0.98 0.70 12.42
C PHE A 65 1.87 0.65 13.66
N HIS A 66 1.95 1.72 14.45
CA HIS A 66 2.85 1.84 15.60
C HIS A 66 2.72 0.64 16.57
N SER A 67 1.49 0.20 16.83
CA SER A 67 1.17 -0.91 17.73
C SER A 67 1.64 -2.28 17.22
N ARG A 68 1.89 -2.40 15.91
CA ARG A 68 2.39 -3.61 15.23
C ARG A 68 3.89 -3.53 14.92
N GLY A 69 4.56 -2.43 15.25
CA GLY A 69 5.98 -2.20 14.98
C GLY A 69 6.28 -1.20 13.86
N GLY A 70 5.28 -0.42 13.43
CA GLY A 70 5.44 0.71 12.51
C GLY A 70 5.99 0.30 11.14
N MET A 71 6.83 1.17 10.56
CA MET A 71 7.47 0.94 9.27
C MET A 71 8.33 -0.31 9.29
N LYS A 72 9.01 -0.63 10.40
CA LYS A 72 9.82 -1.85 10.48
C LYS A 72 8.98 -3.09 10.22
N TYR A 73 7.79 -3.16 10.81
CA TYR A 73 6.84 -4.24 10.56
C TYR A 73 6.30 -4.22 9.13
N LEU A 74 5.95 -3.04 8.61
CA LEU A 74 5.47 -2.92 7.23
C LEU A 74 6.51 -3.41 6.22
N TYR A 75 7.80 -3.16 6.42
CA TYR A 75 8.87 -3.70 5.57
C TYR A 75 9.01 -5.24 5.65
N GLN A 76 8.53 -5.87 6.73
CA GLN A 76 8.52 -7.33 6.85
C GLN A 76 7.40 -7.96 6.02
N ILE A 77 6.24 -7.29 5.95
CA ILE A 77 5.07 -7.81 5.21
C ILE A 77 5.05 -7.33 3.76
N ILE A 78 5.66 -6.18 3.44
CA ILE A 78 5.73 -5.59 2.08
C ILE A 78 7.22 -5.44 1.70
N PRO A 79 7.83 -6.49 1.12
CA PRO A 79 9.27 -6.52 0.84
C PRO A 79 9.69 -5.55 -0.27
N GLY A 80 8.81 -5.24 -1.24
CA GLY A 80 9.01 -4.22 -2.28
C GLY A 80 8.80 -2.78 -1.78
N GLY A 81 8.58 -2.60 -0.47
CA GLY A 81 8.55 -1.31 0.20
C GLY A 81 7.12 -0.85 0.54
N PRO A 82 6.83 -0.52 1.82
CA PRO A 82 5.48 -0.19 2.30
C PRO A 82 4.77 0.92 1.53
N VAL A 83 5.55 1.84 0.97
CA VAL A 83 5.03 2.92 0.16
C VAL A 83 4.88 2.50 -1.29
N ALA A 84 5.98 2.07 -1.93
CA ALA A 84 6.00 1.92 -3.38
C ALA A 84 5.07 0.79 -3.82
N GLU A 85 5.26 -0.40 -3.24
CA GLU A 85 4.42 -1.55 -3.46
C GLU A 85 3.02 -1.35 -2.85
N GLY A 86 2.93 -0.77 -1.65
CA GLY A 86 1.65 -0.45 -1.03
C GLY A 86 0.77 0.48 -1.87
N CYS A 87 1.34 1.53 -2.47
CA CYS A 87 0.61 2.45 -3.37
C CYS A 87 0.16 1.74 -4.64
N ARG A 88 1.01 0.87 -5.23
CA ARG A 88 0.61 0.05 -6.39
C ARG A 88 -0.58 -0.85 -6.06
N LEU A 89 -0.51 -1.58 -4.94
CA LEU A 89 -1.59 -2.43 -4.46
C LEU A 89 -2.88 -1.65 -4.20
N ALA A 90 -2.75 -0.41 -3.72
CA ALA A 90 -3.87 0.48 -3.43
C ALA A 90 -4.45 1.21 -4.65
N GLY A 91 -3.84 1.07 -5.84
CA GLY A 91 -4.23 1.78 -7.06
C GLY A 91 -3.87 3.27 -7.06
N LEU A 92 -2.86 3.66 -6.27
CA LEU A 92 -2.48 5.05 -6.04
C LEU A 92 -1.19 5.41 -6.77
N GLY A 93 -1.05 6.70 -7.09
CA GLY A 93 0.18 7.25 -7.66
C GLY A 93 1.35 7.11 -6.68
N ILE A 94 2.42 6.47 -7.13
CA ILE A 94 3.65 6.32 -6.33
C ILE A 94 4.31 7.70 -6.18
N PRO A 95 4.60 8.16 -4.95
CA PRO A 95 5.22 9.46 -4.74
C PRO A 95 6.68 9.47 -5.23
N ALA A 96 7.15 10.63 -5.69
CA ALA A 96 8.53 10.81 -6.11
C ALA A 96 9.51 10.43 -4.97
N GLY A 97 10.54 9.65 -5.31
CA GLY A 97 11.54 9.15 -4.36
C GLY A 97 11.17 7.84 -3.64
N ALA A 98 9.99 7.27 -3.89
CA ALA A 98 9.63 5.93 -3.39
C ALA A 98 10.03 4.80 -4.35
N VAL A 99 10.15 5.09 -5.64
CA VAL A 99 10.58 4.11 -6.64
C VAL A 99 12.09 3.93 -6.55
N ASP A 100 12.52 2.85 -5.91
CA ASP A 100 13.90 2.37 -6.06
C ASP A 100 13.98 1.53 -7.34
N ARG A 101 14.67 2.05 -8.37
CA ARG A 101 14.91 1.33 -9.64
C ARG A 101 15.87 0.15 -9.49
N SER A 102 16.32 -0.17 -8.28
CA SER A 102 17.30 -1.23 -8.00
C SER A 102 16.68 -2.60 -7.70
N PHE A 103 15.35 -2.72 -7.59
CA PHE A 103 14.71 -4.04 -7.61
C PHE A 103 14.75 -4.58 -9.05
N GLY A 104 15.83 -5.30 -9.31
CA GLY A 104 16.26 -5.73 -10.63
C GLY A 104 15.25 -6.58 -11.37
N SER A 105 15.32 -6.45 -12.69
CA SER A 105 15.01 -7.52 -13.62
C SER A 105 15.81 -8.76 -13.21
N VAL A 106 15.19 -9.67 -12.46
CA VAL A 106 15.62 -11.06 -12.42
C VAL A 106 15.01 -11.71 -13.67
N ALA A 107 15.80 -11.70 -14.74
CA ALA A 107 15.68 -12.65 -15.84
C ALA A 107 16.71 -13.76 -15.62
#